data_AF-A0A960JCF6-F1
#
_entry.id   AF-A0A960JCF6-F1
#
_cell.length_a   1.000
_cell.length_b   1.000
_cell.length_c   1.000
_cell.angle_alpha   90.00
_cell.angle_beta   90.00
_cell.angle_gamma   90.00
#
_symmetry.space_group_name_H-M   'P 1'
#
loop_
_entity.id
_entity.type
_entity.pdbx_description
1 polymer ?
#
loop_
_entity_poly.entity_id
_entity_poly.type
_entity_poly.pdbx_seq_one_letter_code
_entity_poly.pdbx_strand_id
1 'polypeptide(L)'
;MVSRRDLFLGAAAVAAAGCAQSGGRAQSGAQITKAVLISMLPKGVPYEERFQIAKAAGFTAMEAQTVKDDDEAKLIAAAAEKTGLRIHSVMNMEHWAHPLSSPDPADLDASVAGMEASLRQAKIYGADAVLLVPGVVRDD
;
A
#
# COMPACT_ATOMS: atom_id res chain seq x y z
N MET A 1 -24.63 -13.55 -69.08
CA MET A 1 -23.24 -13.96 -68.76
C MET A 1 -23.09 -13.85 -67.26
N VAL A 2 -23.46 -14.93 -66.57
CA VAL A 2 -23.55 -14.98 -65.10
C VAL A 2 -22.15 -15.26 -64.55
N SER A 3 -21.70 -14.40 -63.64
CA SER A 3 -20.35 -14.42 -63.06
C SER A 3 -20.20 -15.54 -62.04
N ARG A 4 -18.99 -16.05 -61.88
CA ARG A 4 -18.59 -17.24 -61.10
C ARG A 4 -18.80 -17.15 -59.56
N ARG A 5 -19.69 -16.28 -59.09
CA ARG A 5 -19.87 -15.98 -57.65
C ARG A 5 -21.06 -16.68 -57.00
N ASP A 6 -21.93 -17.38 -57.75
CA ASP A 6 -23.23 -17.84 -57.20
C ASP A 6 -23.44 -19.37 -57.17
N LEU A 7 -22.39 -20.19 -57.27
CA LEU A 7 -22.53 -21.64 -57.11
C LEU A 7 -21.39 -22.14 -56.23
N PHE A 8 -21.69 -22.34 -54.93
CA PHE A 8 -21.34 -23.54 -54.15
C PHE A 8 -21.75 -23.31 -52.68
N LEU A 9 -23.05 -23.26 -52.45
CA LEU A 9 -23.64 -23.75 -51.20
C LEU A 9 -23.63 -25.29 -51.28
N GLY A 10 -22.98 -25.97 -50.32
CA GLY A 10 -23.00 -27.44 -50.28
C GLY A 10 -22.05 -28.06 -49.26
N ALA A 11 -22.44 -28.03 -47.99
CA ALA A 11 -22.13 -28.92 -46.87
C ALA A 11 -20.92 -29.88 -46.91
N ALA A 12 -20.03 -29.76 -45.91
CA ALA A 12 -19.49 -30.89 -45.15
C ALA A 12 -18.90 -30.41 -43.82
N ALA A 13 -19.47 -30.85 -42.70
CA ALA A 13 -18.92 -30.68 -41.37
C ALA A 13 -17.86 -31.77 -41.12
N VAL A 14 -16.65 -31.37 -40.71
CA VAL A 14 -15.76 -32.22 -39.90
C VAL A 14 -15.16 -31.33 -38.82
N ALA A 15 -15.47 -31.68 -37.57
CA ALA A 15 -14.96 -31.05 -36.37
C ALA A 15 -13.45 -31.27 -36.26
N ALA A 16 -12.66 -30.19 -36.28
CA ALA A 16 -11.34 -30.16 -35.68
C ALA A 16 -11.48 -29.62 -34.25
N ALA A 17 -12.03 -30.47 -33.38
CA ALA A 17 -11.95 -30.28 -31.95
C ALA A 17 -10.49 -30.47 -31.51
N GLY A 18 -9.95 -29.53 -30.75
CA GLY A 18 -8.81 -29.81 -29.88
C GLY A 18 -7.45 -29.27 -30.30
N CYS A 19 -7.35 -28.06 -30.86
CA CYS A 19 -6.24 -27.22 -30.42
C CYS A 19 -6.63 -26.68 -29.06
N ALA A 20 -6.29 -27.44 -28.01
CA ALA A 20 -6.26 -26.92 -26.66
C ALA A 20 -5.36 -25.68 -26.71
N GLN A 21 -5.98 -24.50 -26.72
CA GLN A 21 -5.31 -23.31 -26.26
C GLN A 21 -4.88 -23.67 -24.85
N SER A 22 -3.58 -23.96 -24.70
CA SER A 22 -2.91 -23.69 -23.45
C SER A 22 -3.17 -22.22 -23.19
N GLY A 23 -4.29 -21.96 -22.50
CA GLY A 23 -4.53 -20.72 -21.80
C GLY A 23 -3.42 -20.65 -20.77
N GLY A 24 -2.23 -20.25 -21.21
CA GLY A 24 -1.26 -19.63 -20.36
C GLY A 24 -2.05 -18.54 -19.69
N ARG A 25 -2.39 -18.76 -18.41
CA ARG A 25 -2.81 -17.67 -17.55
C ARG A 25 -1.73 -16.63 -17.76
N ALA A 26 -2.06 -15.55 -18.47
CA ALA A 26 -1.30 -14.34 -18.32
C ALA A 26 -1.28 -14.16 -16.81
N GLN A 27 -0.11 -14.38 -16.20
CA GLN A 27 0.11 -13.86 -14.87
C GLN A 27 -0.11 -12.37 -15.09
N SER A 28 -1.30 -11.88 -14.69
CA SER A 28 -1.46 -10.48 -14.41
C SER A 28 -0.38 -10.22 -13.38
N GLY A 29 0.78 -9.71 -13.80
CA GLY A 29 1.84 -9.37 -12.88
C GLY A 29 1.18 -8.56 -11.79
N ALA A 30 1.26 -9.02 -10.55
CA ALA A 30 0.60 -8.34 -9.44
C ALA A 30 0.99 -6.86 -9.53
N GLN A 31 -0.01 -5.98 -9.67
CA GLN A 31 0.28 -4.56 -9.80
C GLN A 31 1.00 -4.13 -8.52
N ILE A 32 2.21 -3.59 -8.68
CA ILE A 32 2.98 -3.07 -7.55
C ILE A 32 2.34 -1.75 -7.14
N THR A 33 1.78 -1.70 -5.93
CA THR A 33 1.28 -0.47 -5.33
C THR A 33 2.47 0.41 -4.94
N LYS A 34 2.51 1.64 -5.46
CA LYS A 34 3.53 2.63 -5.07
C LYS A 34 2.97 3.50 -3.95
N ALA A 35 3.60 3.45 -2.79
CA ALA A 35 3.27 4.30 -1.66
C ALA A 35 4.38 5.30 -1.34
N VAL A 36 4.03 6.36 -0.61
CA VAL A 36 4.98 7.33 -0.08
C VAL A 36 4.74 7.52 1.41
N LEU A 37 5.81 7.73 2.17
CA LEU A 37 5.73 8.09 3.58
C LEU A 37 5.33 9.57 3.71
N ILE A 38 4.33 9.86 4.54
CA ILE A 38 3.77 11.21 4.70
C ILE A 38 4.80 12.29 5.05
N SER A 39 5.90 11.93 5.71
CA SER A 39 6.97 12.86 6.12
C SER A 39 7.97 13.19 5.00
N MET A 40 7.92 12.49 3.87
CA MET A 40 8.66 12.83 2.65
C MET A 40 7.99 13.97 1.84
N LEU A 41 6.75 14.33 2.20
CA LEU A 41 5.99 15.40 1.57
C LEU A 41 6.25 16.73 2.29
N PRO A 42 5.99 17.89 1.63
CA PRO A 42 6.25 19.20 2.23
C PRO A 42 5.63 19.36 3.61
N LYS A 43 6.46 19.79 4.57
CA LYS A 43 6.01 20.17 5.91
C LYS A 43 5.43 21.59 5.88
N GLY A 44 4.49 21.89 6.76
CA GLY A 44 3.90 23.22 6.88
C GLY A 44 2.65 23.47 6.02
N VAL A 45 2.27 22.51 5.18
CA VAL A 45 0.95 22.49 4.51
C VAL A 45 -0.01 21.52 5.21
N PRO A 46 -1.34 21.72 5.11
CA PRO A 46 -2.35 20.83 5.66
C PRO A 46 -2.21 19.39 5.14
N TYR A 47 -2.65 18.41 5.92
CA TYR A 47 -2.57 17.00 5.52
C TYR A 47 -3.27 16.72 4.19
N GLU A 48 -4.48 17.26 3.97
CA GLU A 48 -5.21 17.10 2.71
C GLU A 48 -4.36 17.52 1.49
N GLU A 49 -3.63 18.63 1.59
CA GLU A 49 -2.74 19.11 0.53
C GLU A 49 -1.57 18.15 0.29
N ARG A 50 -0.96 17.59 1.35
CA ARG A 50 0.09 16.55 1.21
C ARG A 50 -0.43 15.33 0.46
N PHE A 51 -1.63 14.85 0.78
CA PHE A 51 -2.23 13.72 0.09
C PHE A 51 -2.52 14.02 -1.39
N GLN A 52 -2.96 15.25 -1.72
CA GLN A 52 -3.12 15.66 -3.12
C GLN A 52 -1.78 15.72 -3.86
N ILE A 53 -0.71 16.20 -3.22
CA ILE A 53 0.65 16.19 -3.79
C ILE A 53 1.10 14.76 -4.07
N ALA A 54 0.91 13.82 -3.13
CA ALA A 54 1.25 12.42 -3.33
C ALA A 54 0.50 11.80 -4.52
N LYS A 55 -0.81 12.09 -4.64
CA LYS A 55 -1.64 11.63 -5.75
C LYS A 55 -1.17 12.22 -7.09
N ALA A 56 -0.87 13.52 -7.12
CA ALA A 56 -0.34 14.19 -8.30
C ALA A 56 1.04 13.65 -8.73
N ALA A 57 1.85 13.19 -7.77
CA ALA A 57 3.13 12.52 -8.04
C ALA A 57 2.98 11.05 -8.49
N GLY A 58 1.76 10.52 -8.56
CA GLY A 58 1.48 9.17 -9.05
C GLY A 58 1.65 8.05 -8.02
N PHE A 59 1.59 8.38 -6.72
CA PHE A 59 1.44 7.39 -5.66
C PHE A 59 -0.02 6.96 -5.52
N THR A 60 -0.22 5.70 -5.16
CA THR A 60 -1.55 5.06 -5.05
C THR A 60 -1.90 4.66 -3.61
N ALA A 61 -0.97 4.83 -2.67
CA ALA A 61 -1.20 4.69 -1.23
C ALA A 61 -0.23 5.58 -0.42
N MET A 62 -0.45 5.65 0.89
CA MET A 62 0.34 6.40 1.86
C MET A 62 0.80 5.48 2.99
N GLU A 63 2.01 5.71 3.52
CA GLU A 63 2.42 5.27 4.85
C GLU A 63 2.34 6.48 5.80
N ALA A 64 1.75 6.29 6.98
CA ALA A 64 1.69 7.31 8.03
C ALA A 64 2.73 7.02 9.11
N GLN A 65 3.15 8.06 9.85
CA GLN A 65 3.96 7.87 11.05
C GLN A 65 3.07 7.74 12.27
N THR A 66 3.57 7.12 13.33
CA THR A 66 2.98 7.30 14.66
C THR A 66 3.06 8.78 15.03
N VAL A 67 1.91 9.39 15.25
CA VAL A 67 1.79 10.80 15.66
C VAL A 67 1.54 10.91 17.16
N LYS A 68 1.65 12.13 17.68
CA LYS A 68 1.63 12.41 19.12
C LYS A 68 0.36 11.90 19.81
N ASP A 69 -0.78 12.08 19.17
CA ASP A 69 -2.09 11.73 19.73
C ASP A 69 -3.09 11.28 18.66
N ASP A 70 -4.17 10.65 19.13
CA ASP A 70 -5.21 10.09 18.27
C ASP A 70 -6.01 11.18 17.53
N ASP A 71 -5.99 12.43 17.99
CA ASP A 71 -6.70 13.52 17.33
C ASP A 71 -5.94 13.97 16.08
N GLU A 72 -4.62 14.08 16.15
CA GLU A 72 -3.79 14.25 14.95
C GLU A 72 -3.95 13.06 13.98
N ALA A 73 -4.02 11.83 14.50
CA ALA A 73 -4.25 10.65 13.67
C ALA A 73 -5.61 10.73 12.94
N LYS A 74 -6.68 11.16 13.60
CA LYS A 74 -7.99 11.36 12.94
C LYS A 74 -7.95 12.42 11.84
N LEU A 75 -7.17 13.49 12.01
CA LEU A 75 -6.99 14.51 10.96
C LEU A 75 -6.30 13.93 9.71
N ILE A 76 -5.28 13.09 9.91
CA ILE A 76 -4.60 12.39 8.82
C ILE A 76 -5.55 11.38 8.14
N ALA A 77 -6.32 10.63 8.91
CA ALA A 77 -7.32 9.69 8.38
C ALA A 77 -8.39 10.39 7.54
N ALA A 78 -8.90 11.53 8.01
CA ALA A 78 -9.87 12.33 7.26
C ALA A 78 -9.29 12.88 5.94
N ALA A 79 -8.00 13.25 5.91
CA ALA A 79 -7.33 13.64 4.68
C ALA A 79 -7.23 12.46 3.68
N ALA A 80 -6.91 11.26 4.17
CA ALA A 80 -6.89 10.05 3.36
C ALA A 80 -8.26 9.76 2.71
N GLU A 81 -9.34 9.85 3.51
CA GLU A 81 -10.71 9.65 3.03
C GLU A 81 -11.09 10.66 1.95
N LYS A 82 -10.89 11.96 2.21
CA LYS A 82 -11.25 13.03 1.26
C LYS A 82 -10.51 12.94 -0.08
N THR A 83 -9.25 12.51 -0.05
CA THR A 83 -8.43 12.42 -1.27
C THR A 83 -8.57 11.08 -2.00
N GLY A 84 -9.16 10.08 -1.33
CA GLY A 84 -9.28 8.71 -1.82
C GLY A 84 -7.94 7.96 -1.86
N LEU A 85 -6.94 8.42 -1.12
CA LEU A 85 -5.61 7.83 -1.08
C LEU A 85 -5.42 7.10 0.25
N ARG A 86 -5.55 5.78 0.21
CA ARG A 86 -5.50 4.90 1.38
C ARG A 86 -4.17 5.00 2.13
N ILE A 87 -4.24 4.98 3.47
CA ILE A 87 -3.09 4.68 4.33
C ILE A 87 -2.99 3.17 4.51
N HIS A 88 -1.91 2.54 4.03
CA HIS A 88 -1.77 1.08 4.07
C HIS A 88 -0.96 0.58 5.27
N SER A 89 -0.12 1.42 5.85
CA SER A 89 0.76 1.05 6.95
C SER A 89 1.10 2.24 7.87
N VAL A 90 1.58 1.92 9.07
CA VAL A 90 2.10 2.88 10.06
C VAL A 90 3.56 2.59 10.35
N MET A 91 4.42 3.60 10.19
CA MET A 91 5.80 3.55 10.65
C MET A 91 5.88 3.92 12.12
N ASN A 92 6.25 2.95 12.96
CA ASN A 92 6.46 3.21 14.39
C ASN A 92 7.65 4.16 14.57
N MET A 93 7.42 5.30 15.21
CA MET A 93 8.45 6.32 15.41
C MET A 93 9.43 6.01 16.56
N GLU A 94 9.06 5.13 17.48
CA GLU A 94 9.81 4.90 18.72
C GLU A 94 10.98 3.92 18.56
N HIS A 95 10.87 2.99 17.61
CA HIS A 95 11.75 1.81 17.53
C HIS A 95 13.22 2.09 17.21
N TRP A 96 13.56 3.31 16.76
CA TRP A 96 14.95 3.71 16.53
C TRP A 96 15.58 4.33 17.79
N ALA A 97 14.81 5.13 18.53
CA ALA A 97 15.29 5.76 19.76
C ALA A 97 15.36 4.72 20.89
N HIS A 98 14.33 3.88 21.00
CA HIS A 98 14.18 2.83 21.99
C HIS A 98 13.98 1.49 21.27
N PRO A 99 15.05 0.79 20.85
CA PRO A 99 14.94 -0.46 20.13
C PRO A 99 14.62 -1.64 21.07
N LEU A 100 13.86 -2.63 20.58
CA LEU A 100 13.58 -3.88 21.31
C LEU A 100 14.84 -4.70 21.63
N SER A 101 15.96 -4.42 20.97
CA SER A 101 17.25 -5.05 21.24
C SER A 101 18.02 -4.37 22.38
N SER A 102 17.50 -3.30 22.98
CA SER A 102 18.18 -2.60 24.07
C SER A 102 18.24 -3.46 25.34
N PRO A 103 19.38 -3.48 26.06
CA PRO A 103 19.45 -4.11 27.38
C PRO A 103 18.80 -3.27 28.49
N ASP A 104 18.47 -1.99 28.22
CA ASP A 104 17.82 -1.11 29.19
C ASP A 104 16.31 -1.41 29.27
N PRO A 105 15.78 -1.80 30.44
CA PRO A 105 14.33 -1.98 30.62
C PRO A 105 13.49 -0.75 30.25
N ALA A 106 14.00 0.46 30.45
CA ALA A 106 13.27 1.69 30.12
C ALA A 106 13.09 1.85 28.60
N ASP A 107 14.10 1.47 27.81
CA ASP A 107 13.99 1.43 26.35
C ASP A 107 12.98 0.37 25.90
N LEU A 108 12.95 -0.79 26.55
CA LEU A 108 11.96 -1.83 26.25
C LEU A 108 10.54 -1.35 26.51
N ASP A 109 10.29 -0.75 27.66
CA ASP A 109 8.98 -0.21 28.03
C ASP A 109 8.52 0.88 27.04
N ALA A 110 9.42 1.79 26.67
CA ALA A 110 9.14 2.82 25.67
C ALA A 110 8.86 2.23 24.29
N SER A 111 9.65 1.24 23.85
CA SER A 111 9.44 0.57 22.56
C SER A 111 8.08 -0.13 22.49
N VAL A 112 7.67 -0.81 23.56
CA VAL A 112 6.38 -1.50 23.63
C VAL A 112 5.24 -0.48 23.61
N ALA A 113 5.34 0.60 24.40
CA ALA A 113 4.35 1.66 24.39
C ALA A 113 4.20 2.32 22.99
N GLY A 114 5.32 2.56 22.30
CA GLY A 114 5.33 3.06 20.93
C GLY A 114 4.67 2.10 19.93
N MET A 115 4.92 0.79 20.06
CA MET A 115 4.24 -0.23 19.25
C MET A 115 2.73 -0.26 19.50
N GLU A 116 2.29 -0.16 20.76
CA GLU A 116 0.86 -0.11 21.08
C GLU A 116 0.19 1.14 20.51
N ALA A 117 0.83 2.30 20.61
CA ALA A 117 0.34 3.54 20.00
C ALA A 117 0.20 3.40 18.48
N SER A 118 1.21 2.81 17.83
CA SER A 118 1.22 2.54 16.40
C SER A 118 0.08 1.60 15.98
N LEU A 119 -0.20 0.56 16.76
CA LEU A 119 -1.32 -0.37 16.52
C LEU A 119 -2.69 0.31 16.71
N ARG A 120 -2.85 1.16 17.74
CA ARG A 120 -4.07 1.96 17.94
C ARG A 120 -4.31 2.90 16.76
N GLN A 121 -3.28 3.61 16.31
CA GLN A 121 -3.39 4.53 15.17
C GLN A 121 -3.57 3.78 13.84
N ALA A 122 -2.97 2.61 13.65
CA ALA A 122 -3.25 1.75 12.50
C ALA A 122 -4.74 1.42 12.38
N LYS A 123 -5.42 1.19 13.51
CA LYS A 123 -6.88 1.01 13.54
C LYS A 123 -7.64 2.27 13.14
N ILE A 124 -7.20 3.45 13.59
CA ILE A 124 -7.79 4.74 13.18
C ILE A 124 -7.65 4.95 11.67
N TYR A 125 -6.48 4.62 11.11
CA TYR A 125 -6.21 4.78 9.68
C TYR A 125 -6.86 3.72 8.78
N GLY A 126 -7.26 2.56 9.33
CA GLY A 126 -7.64 1.39 8.52
C GLY A 126 -6.44 0.75 7.81
N ALA A 127 -5.25 0.86 8.43
CA ALA A 127 -4.01 0.28 7.92
C ALA A 127 -3.91 -1.22 8.22
N ASP A 128 -3.23 -1.97 7.35
CA ASP A 128 -3.09 -3.43 7.47
C ASP A 128 -1.82 -3.84 8.23
N ALA A 129 -0.85 -2.93 8.33
CA ALA A 129 0.49 -3.22 8.84
C ALA A 129 1.06 -2.10 9.70
N VAL A 130 1.95 -2.48 10.62
CA VAL A 130 2.82 -1.58 11.36
C VAL A 130 4.27 -1.99 11.09
N LEU A 131 5.10 -1.05 10.65
CA LEU A 131 6.53 -1.26 10.46
C LEU A 131 7.21 -1.20 11.83
N LEU A 132 8.01 -2.24 12.12
CA LEU A 132 8.85 -2.34 13.29
C LEU A 132 10.29 -2.62 12.85
N VAL A 133 11.24 -1.80 13.29
CA VAL A 133 12.66 -2.15 13.28
C VAL A 133 12.95 -2.89 14.59
N PRO A 134 13.22 -4.20 14.55
CA PRO A 134 13.29 -5.02 15.76
C PRO A 134 14.58 -4.81 16.58
N GLY A 135 15.57 -4.13 16.03
CA GLY A 135 16.82 -3.88 16.72
C GLY A 135 17.74 -2.95 15.96
N VAL A 136 18.69 -2.38 16.69
CA VAL A 136 19.74 -1.51 16.17
C VAL A 136 21.08 -2.07 16.64
N VAL A 137 22.02 -2.23 15.71
CA VAL A 137 23.41 -2.58 16.04
C VAL A 137 24.16 -1.30 16.35
N ARG A 138 24.83 -1.26 17.51
CA ARG A 138 25.70 -0.17 17.93
C ARG A 138 27.12 -0.71 18.05
N ASP A 139 28.11 0.17 18.05
CA ASP A 139 29.53 -0.19 18.05
C ASP A 139 30.07 -0.52 19.47
N ASP A 140 29.23 -1.03 20.37
CA ASP A 140 29.66 -1.38 21.74
C ASP A 140 30.68 -2.53 21.78
#